data_AF-A0A2P1PPQ4-F1
#
_entry.id   AF-A0A2P1PPQ4-F1
#
_cell.length_a   1.000
_cell.length_b   1.000
_cell.length_c   1.000
_cell.angle_alpha   90.00
_cell.angle_beta   90.00
_cell.angle_gamma   90.00
#
_symmetry.space_group_name_H-M   'P 1'
#
loop_
_entity.id
_entity.type
_entity.pdbx_description
1 polymer ?
#
loop_
_entity_poly.entity_id
_entity_poly.type
_entity_poly.pdbx_seq_one_letter_code
_entity_poly.pdbx_strand_id
1 'polypeptide(L)'
;MNIWLAGLAAVLVQPLIVLLRLLPDFVGSSGSLRGFGSVLLVIIVVAASVVLIFGIPVFLILRRIKRVGWVSLGVSGALLGGMLAAFSWPRTIDGYSAGHTLHGKFVATYVDGVPTTYAWLTYGESVLWFAMHGLIGALVFWAVWRVRERPK
;
A
#
# COMPACT_ATOMS: atom_id res chain seq x y z
N MET A 1 -12.46 -23.59 7.00
CA MET A 1 -12.76 -22.27 6.37
C MET A 1 -11.86 -21.24 7.02
N ASN A 2 -10.67 -20.97 6.46
CA ASN A 2 -9.64 -20.22 7.18
C ASN A 2 -9.39 -18.85 6.56
N ILE A 3 -10.47 -18.09 6.34
CA ILE A 3 -10.42 -16.69 5.86
C ILE A 3 -9.51 -15.86 6.78
N TRP A 4 -9.55 -16.12 8.09
CA TRP A 4 -8.70 -15.46 9.07
C TRP A 4 -7.20 -15.71 8.87
N LEU A 5 -6.79 -16.93 8.49
CA LEU A 5 -5.38 -17.20 8.20
C LEU A 5 -4.93 -16.51 6.91
N ALA A 6 -5.79 -16.48 5.89
CA ALA A 6 -5.51 -15.75 4.66
C ALA A 6 -5.42 -14.23 4.91
N GLY A 7 -6.32 -13.69 5.75
CA GLY A 7 -6.28 -12.30 6.19
C GLY A 7 -5.01 -11.97 6.97
N LEU A 8 -4.63 -12.82 7.94
CA LEU A 8 -3.40 -12.66 8.69
C LEU A 8 -2.17 -12.67 7.78
N ALA A 9 -2.09 -13.60 6.82
CA ALA A 9 -1.00 -13.66 5.86
C ALA A 9 -0.94 -12.38 4.99
N ALA A 10 -2.09 -11.85 4.56
CA ALA A 10 -2.17 -10.62 3.79
C ALA A 10 -1.75 -9.37 4.58
N VAL A 11 -1.90 -9.38 5.91
CA VAL A 11 -1.39 -8.33 6.81
C VAL A 11 0.12 -8.47 7.01
N LEU A 12 0.60 -9.69 7.29
CA LEU A 12 2.01 -9.95 7.60
C LEU A 12 2.94 -9.79 6.41
N VAL A 13 2.45 -9.83 5.16
CA VAL A 13 3.27 -9.52 3.99
C VAL A 13 3.55 -8.01 3.85
N GLN A 14 2.71 -7.13 4.40
CA GLN A 14 2.83 -5.68 4.17
C GLN A 14 4.14 -5.08 4.68
N PRO A 15 4.62 -5.43 5.89
CA PRO A 15 5.93 -4.97 6.34
C PRO A 15 7.06 -5.39 5.39
N LEU A 16 7.02 -6.60 4.82
CA LEU A 16 8.07 -7.08 3.90
C LEU A 16 8.14 -6.22 2.63
N ILE A 17 7.00 -5.78 2.10
CA ILE A 17 6.95 -4.89 0.93
C ILE A 17 7.62 -3.55 1.25
N VAL A 18 7.33 -2.97 2.43
CA VAL A 18 7.97 -1.71 2.85
C VAL A 18 9.47 -1.90 3.07
N LEU A 19 9.89 -3.01 3.68
CA LEU A 19 11.31 -3.30 3.87
C LEU A 19 12.07 -3.41 2.55
N LEU A 20 11.47 -4.06 1.55
CA LEU A 20 12.06 -4.14 0.21
C LEU A 20 12.19 -2.76 -0.43
N ARG A 21 11.21 -1.86 -0.21
CA ARG A 21 11.27 -0.47 -0.68
C ARG A 21 12.38 0.33 0.00
N LEU A 22 12.53 0.17 1.32
CA LEU A 22 13.50 0.93 2.12
C LEU A 22 14.92 0.37 2.04
N LEU A 23 15.10 -0.84 1.51
CA LEU A 23 16.39 -1.51 1.43
C LEU A 23 17.49 -0.68 0.74
N PRO A 24 17.25 -0.03 -0.41
CA PRO A 24 18.28 0.79 -1.07
C PRO A 24 18.75 1.95 -0.20
N ASP A 25 17.81 2.64 0.46
CA ASP A 25 18.12 3.75 1.36
C ASP A 25 18.89 3.28 2.59
N PHE A 26 18.57 2.09 3.10
CA PHE A 26 19.22 1.51 4.26
C PHE A 26 20.66 1.06 3.97
N VAL A 27 20.91 0.54 2.77
CA VAL A 27 22.27 0.14 2.33
C VAL A 27 23.10 1.37 1.95
N GLY A 28 22.47 2.41 1.40
CA GLY A 28 23.13 3.63 0.94
C GLY A 28 23.38 4.69 2.02
N SER A 29 22.79 4.55 3.21
CA SER A 29 22.92 5.53 4.29
C SER A 29 23.35 4.88 5.61
N SER A 30 24.11 5.59 6.43
CA SER A 30 24.45 5.20 7.80
C SER A 30 23.28 5.43 8.78
N GLY A 31 22.05 5.25 8.31
CA GLY A 31 20.81 5.59 9.01
C GLY A 31 20.66 4.86 10.34
N SER A 32 20.13 5.58 11.34
CA SER A 32 19.81 5.00 12.65
C SER A 32 18.58 4.10 12.55
N LEU A 33 18.63 2.91 13.16
CA LEU A 33 17.49 1.99 13.33
C LEU A 33 16.40 2.52 14.29
N ARG A 34 16.61 3.69 14.89
CA ARG A 34 15.69 4.27 15.87
C ARG A 34 14.35 4.61 15.21
N GLY A 35 13.26 4.01 15.71
CA GLY A 35 11.89 4.21 15.19
C GLY A 35 11.44 3.16 14.17
N PHE A 36 12.30 2.22 13.79
CA PHE A 36 11.94 1.15 12.86
C PHE A 36 10.79 0.26 13.37
N GLY A 37 10.83 -0.11 14.65
CA GLY A 37 9.77 -0.91 15.28
C GLY A 37 8.40 -0.22 15.27
N SER A 38 8.36 1.10 15.52
CA SER A 38 7.11 1.88 15.45
C SER A 38 6.55 1.95 14.03
N VAL A 39 7.42 2.06 13.00
CA VAL A 39 6.98 2.04 11.60
C VAL A 39 6.34 0.69 11.25
N LEU A 40 6.98 -0.43 11.63
CA LEU A 40 6.41 -1.77 11.40
C LEU A 40 5.05 -1.94 12.09
N LEU A 41 4.93 -1.47 13.34
CA LEU A 41 3.67 -1.55 14.07
C LEU A 41 2.55 -0.76 13.35
N VAL A 42 2.84 0.47 12.93
CA VAL A 42 1.87 1.29 12.19
C VAL A 42 1.45 0.60 10.89
N ILE A 43 2.39 0.01 10.14
CA ILE A 43 2.09 -0.72 8.91
C ILE A 43 1.14 -1.89 9.19
N ILE A 44 1.41 -2.68 10.24
CA ILE A 44 0.55 -3.82 10.61
C ILE A 44 -0.85 -3.34 10.99
N VAL A 45 -0.98 -2.29 11.80
CA VAL A 45 -2.27 -1.74 12.23
C VAL A 45 -3.08 -1.22 11.05
N VAL A 46 -2.46 -0.44 10.16
CA VAL A 46 -3.11 0.08 8.95
C VAL A 46 -3.52 -1.08 8.02
N ALA A 47 -2.61 -2.01 7.77
CA ALA A 47 -2.88 -3.19 6.93
C ALA A 47 -4.03 -4.03 7.48
N ALA A 48 -4.04 -4.30 8.79
CA ALA A 48 -5.11 -5.05 9.45
C ALA A 48 -6.44 -4.32 9.30
N SER A 49 -6.47 -3.01 9.53
CA SER A 49 -7.68 -2.20 9.37
C SER A 49 -8.24 -2.29 7.96
N VAL A 50 -7.40 -2.11 6.94
CA VAL A 50 -7.82 -2.18 5.53
C VAL A 50 -8.30 -3.58 5.14
N VAL A 51 -7.60 -4.63 5.56
CA VAL A 51 -7.98 -6.02 5.27
C VAL A 51 -9.32 -6.36 5.92
N LEU A 52 -9.52 -6.00 7.18
CA LEU A 52 -10.75 -6.32 7.92
C LEU A 52 -11.96 -5.52 7.43
N ILE A 53 -11.79 -4.21 7.21
CA ILE A 53 -12.88 -3.30 6.86
C ILE A 53 -13.26 -3.41 5.37
N PHE A 54 -12.28 -3.56 4.47
CA PHE A 54 -12.53 -3.54 3.02
C PHE A 54 -12.20 -4.87 2.36
N GLY A 55 -11.06 -5.47 2.69
CA GLY A 55 -10.57 -6.69 2.03
C GLY A 55 -11.51 -7.89 2.19
N ILE A 56 -11.88 -8.23 3.43
CA ILE A 56 -12.76 -9.37 3.73
C ILE A 56 -14.16 -9.16 3.12
N PRO A 57 -14.83 -8.00 3.30
CA PRO A 57 -16.12 -7.77 2.66
C PRO A 57 -16.08 -7.90 1.14
N VAL A 58 -15.07 -7.34 0.46
CA VAL A 58 -14.93 -7.47 -0.99
C VAL A 58 -14.74 -8.93 -1.40
N PHE A 59 -13.93 -9.70 -0.67
CA PHE A 59 -13.79 -11.14 -0.91
C PHE A 59 -15.13 -11.87 -0.76
N LEU A 60 -15.91 -11.58 0.29
CA LEU A 60 -17.22 -12.19 0.52
C LEU A 60 -18.22 -11.84 -0.60
N ILE A 61 -18.20 -10.60 -1.09
CA ILE A 61 -19.01 -10.16 -2.24
C ILE A 61 -18.61 -10.95 -3.49
N LEU A 62 -17.32 -11.00 -3.82
CA LEU A 62 -16.79 -11.75 -4.97
C LEU A 62 -17.15 -13.24 -4.87
N ARG A 63 -17.12 -13.80 -3.66
CA ARG A 63 -17.54 -15.19 -3.38
C ARG A 63 -19.02 -15.40 -3.65
N ARG A 64 -19.87 -14.48 -3.19
CA ARG A 64 -21.33 -14.54 -3.40
C ARG A 64 -21.68 -14.52 -4.88
N ILE A 65 -20.99 -13.72 -5.69
CA ILE A 65 -21.21 -13.64 -7.14
C ILE A 65 -20.41 -14.68 -7.96
N LYS A 66 -19.76 -15.65 -7.30
CA LYS A 66 -18.95 -16.71 -7.93
C LYS A 66 -17.82 -16.19 -8.84
N ARG A 67 -17.29 -15.00 -8.56
CA ARG A 67 -16.17 -14.39 -9.30
C ARG A 67 -14.87 -14.38 -8.51
N VAL A 68 -14.64 -15.37 -7.64
CA VAL A 68 -13.38 -15.47 -6.89
C VAL A 68 -12.31 -16.06 -7.78
N GLY A 69 -11.39 -15.21 -8.24
CA GLY A 69 -10.20 -15.58 -8.98
C GLY A 69 -9.02 -14.70 -8.57
N TRP A 70 -7.81 -15.11 -8.93
CA TRP A 70 -6.61 -14.34 -8.61
C TRP A 70 -6.63 -12.95 -9.27
N VAL A 71 -7.15 -12.85 -10.51
CA VAL A 71 -7.30 -11.58 -11.22
C VAL A 71 -8.31 -10.66 -10.54
N SER A 72 -9.52 -11.16 -10.24
CA SER A 72 -10.58 -10.32 -9.65
C SER A 72 -10.20 -9.83 -8.26
N LEU A 73 -9.60 -10.67 -7.43
CA LEU A 73 -9.08 -10.25 -6.13
C LEU A 73 -7.88 -9.33 -6.26
N GLY A 74 -6.93 -9.63 -7.15
CA GLY A 74 -5.75 -8.79 -7.38
C GLY A 74 -6.13 -7.37 -7.82
N VAL A 75 -7.01 -7.25 -8.82
CA VAL A 75 -7.52 -5.95 -9.29
C VAL A 75 -8.29 -5.23 -8.19
N SER A 76 -9.16 -5.93 -7.45
CA SER A 76 -9.90 -5.31 -6.34
C SER A 76 -8.96 -4.82 -5.24
N GLY A 77 -7.93 -5.60 -4.91
CA GLY A 77 -6.88 -5.22 -3.96
C GLY A 77 -6.12 -3.98 -4.42
N ALA A 78 -5.67 -3.97 -5.68
CA ALA A 78 -4.99 -2.82 -6.28
C ALA A 78 -5.85 -1.54 -6.21
N LEU A 79 -7.13 -1.65 -6.58
CA LEU A 79 -8.05 -0.52 -6.52
C LEU A 79 -8.25 -0.03 -5.09
N LEU A 80 -8.52 -0.91 -4.13
CA LEU A 80 -8.70 -0.53 -2.73
C LEU A 80 -7.45 0.16 -2.15
N GLY A 81 -6.27 -0.39 -2.43
CA GLY A 81 -4.99 0.19 -1.99
C GLY A 81 -4.78 1.57 -2.60
N GLY A 82 -4.81 1.66 -3.93
CA GLY A 82 -4.54 2.91 -4.65
C GLY A 82 -5.58 4.00 -4.37
N MET A 83 -6.85 3.63 -4.22
CA MET A 83 -7.96 4.57 -3.99
C MET A 83 -7.80 5.37 -2.69
N LEU A 84 -7.34 4.73 -1.61
CA LEU A 84 -7.09 5.44 -0.34
C LEU A 84 -6.03 6.53 -0.49
N ALA A 85 -4.97 6.25 -1.25
CA ALA A 85 -3.95 7.26 -1.58
C ALA A 85 -4.50 8.33 -2.54
N ALA A 86 -5.32 7.92 -3.50
CA ALA A 86 -5.84 8.81 -4.53
C ALA A 86 -6.77 9.92 -4.00
N PHE A 87 -7.47 9.67 -2.89
CA PHE A 87 -8.33 10.70 -2.27
C PHE A 87 -7.61 11.64 -1.30
N SER A 88 -6.33 11.37 -1.00
CA SER A 88 -5.58 12.09 0.03
C SER A 88 -4.89 13.35 -0.48
N TRP A 89 -4.55 13.44 -1.78
CA TRP A 89 -3.60 14.41 -2.34
C TRP A 89 -3.72 14.52 -3.87
N PRO A 90 -3.19 15.54 -4.57
CA PRO A 90 -2.67 16.83 -4.09
C PRO A 90 -3.80 17.83 -3.83
N ARG A 91 -3.58 18.70 -2.84
CA ARG A 91 -4.48 19.82 -2.52
C ARG A 91 -3.68 21.11 -2.64
N THR A 92 -4.33 22.20 -3.02
CA THR A 92 -3.71 23.52 -2.93
C THR A 92 -3.53 23.89 -1.45
N ILE A 93 -2.37 24.45 -1.12
CA ILE A 93 -2.03 24.85 0.25
C ILE A 93 -1.63 26.33 0.20
N ASP A 94 -2.59 27.21 0.42
CA ASP A 94 -2.43 28.64 0.22
C ASP A 94 -1.24 29.23 1.00
N GLY A 95 -0.34 29.92 0.30
CA GLY A 95 0.78 30.63 0.90
C GLY A 95 2.00 29.77 1.27
N TYR A 96 2.03 28.49 0.89
CA TYR A 96 3.17 27.62 1.16
C TYR A 96 3.92 27.21 -0.12
N SER A 97 5.23 27.36 -0.09
CA SER A 97 6.15 26.77 -1.07
C SER A 97 6.95 25.67 -0.39
N ALA A 98 7.09 24.52 -1.05
CA ALA A 98 7.75 23.34 -0.50
C ALA A 98 8.58 22.64 -1.58
N GLY A 99 9.57 21.89 -1.16
CA GLY A 99 10.43 21.10 -2.03
C GLY A 99 11.31 20.17 -1.24
N HIS A 100 12.02 19.29 -1.95
CA HIS A 100 12.99 18.38 -1.36
C HIS A 100 14.21 18.28 -2.27
N THR A 101 15.32 17.86 -1.67
CA THR A 101 16.55 17.63 -2.40
C THR A 101 16.56 16.20 -2.93
N LEU A 102 16.55 16.05 -4.25
CA LEU A 102 16.64 14.77 -4.95
C LEU A 102 18.03 14.64 -5.58
N HIS A 103 18.82 13.63 -5.18
CA HIS A 103 20.19 13.41 -5.67
C HIS A 103 21.07 14.68 -5.60
N GLY A 104 20.95 15.46 -4.51
CA GLY A 104 21.69 16.71 -4.32
C GLY A 104 21.14 17.93 -5.08
N LYS A 105 20.07 17.77 -5.88
CA LYS A 105 19.39 18.89 -6.57
C LYS A 105 18.07 19.21 -5.89
N PHE A 106 17.85 20.48 -5.58
CA PHE A 106 16.58 20.94 -5.05
C PHE A 106 15.48 20.86 -6.12
N VAL A 107 14.33 20.27 -5.77
CA VAL A 107 13.15 20.18 -6.62
C VAL A 107 11.95 20.71 -5.86
N ALA A 108 11.30 21.74 -6.41
CA ALA A 108 10.08 22.30 -5.82
C ALA A 108 8.88 21.38 -6.07
N THR A 109 8.14 21.07 -5.01
CA THR A 109 6.86 20.35 -5.06
C THR A 109 5.67 21.32 -5.01
N TYR A 110 5.82 22.45 -4.34
CA TYR A 110 4.82 23.53 -4.31
C TYR A 110 5.47 24.88 -4.59
N VAL A 111 4.80 25.69 -5.40
CA VAL A 111 5.13 27.10 -5.64
C VAL A 111 3.85 27.91 -5.43
N ASP A 112 3.87 28.80 -4.44
CA ASP A 112 2.72 29.64 -4.06
C ASP A 112 1.43 28.84 -3.82
N GLY A 113 1.55 27.69 -3.15
CA GLY A 113 0.44 26.80 -2.85
C GLY A 113 -0.07 25.96 -4.02
N VAL A 114 0.49 26.12 -5.21
CA VAL A 114 0.15 25.33 -6.40
C VAL A 114 1.11 24.14 -6.53
N PRO A 115 0.60 22.90 -6.64
CA PRO A 115 1.43 21.72 -6.85
C PRO A 115 2.12 21.78 -8.21
N THR A 116 3.44 21.58 -8.23
CA THR A 116 4.23 21.50 -9.47
C THR A 116 3.97 20.18 -10.20
N THR A 117 4.42 20.09 -11.46
CA THR A 117 4.41 18.81 -12.22
C THR A 117 5.11 17.69 -11.46
N TYR A 118 6.16 18.01 -10.71
CA TYR A 118 6.89 17.03 -9.92
C TYR A 118 6.05 16.52 -8.74
N ALA A 119 5.28 17.40 -8.06
CA ALA A 119 4.35 16.96 -7.02
C ALA A 119 3.27 16.01 -7.55
N TRP A 120 2.75 16.26 -8.75
CA TRP A 120 1.84 15.31 -9.42
C TRP A 120 2.49 13.98 -9.73
N LEU A 121 3.78 13.98 -10.10
CA LEU A 121 4.53 12.75 -10.37
C LEU A 121 4.73 11.92 -9.08
N THR A 122 5.17 12.57 -7.99
CA THR A 122 5.33 11.93 -6.68
C THR A 122 3.99 11.42 -6.12
N TYR A 123 2.92 12.14 -6.39
CA TYR A 123 1.56 11.70 -6.07
C TYR A 123 1.18 10.42 -6.83
N GLY A 124 1.37 10.41 -8.15
CA GLY A 124 1.10 9.23 -8.99
C GLY A 124 1.92 8.01 -8.54
N GLU A 125 3.20 8.21 -8.26
CA GLU A 125 4.07 7.17 -7.68
C GLU A 125 3.50 6.64 -6.35
N SER A 126 3.04 7.53 -5.46
CA SER A 126 2.44 7.14 -4.18
C SER A 126 1.19 6.29 -4.39
N VAL A 127 0.27 6.70 -5.29
CA VAL A 127 -0.94 5.94 -5.61
C VAL A 127 -0.60 4.55 -6.15
N LEU A 128 0.36 4.47 -7.08
CA LEU A 128 0.83 3.19 -7.63
C LEU A 128 1.41 2.28 -6.54
N TRP A 129 2.13 2.86 -5.59
CA TRP A 129 2.67 2.10 -4.46
C TRP A 129 1.62 1.55 -3.54
N PHE A 130 0.62 2.34 -3.15
CA PHE A 130 -0.48 1.82 -2.37
C PHE A 130 -1.30 0.78 -3.15
N ALA A 131 -1.45 0.94 -4.47
CA ALA A 131 -2.06 -0.08 -5.32
C ALA A 131 -1.26 -1.38 -5.32
N MET A 132 0.08 -1.31 -5.36
CA MET A 132 0.93 -2.51 -5.28
C MET A 132 0.77 -3.23 -3.93
N HIS A 133 0.71 -2.51 -2.81
CA HIS A 133 0.43 -3.08 -1.48
C HIS A 133 -0.89 -3.86 -1.46
N GLY A 134 -1.95 -3.25 -2.01
CA GLY A 134 -3.26 -3.87 -2.12
C GLY A 134 -3.26 -5.10 -3.03
N LEU A 135 -2.58 -5.04 -4.18
CA LEU A 135 -2.42 -6.16 -5.11
C LEU A 135 -1.73 -7.35 -4.45
N ILE A 136 -0.54 -7.14 -3.88
CA ILE A 136 0.25 -8.20 -3.25
C ILE A 136 -0.50 -8.79 -2.07
N GLY A 137 -1.12 -7.95 -1.23
CA GLY A 137 -1.95 -8.40 -0.12
C GLY A 137 -3.10 -9.31 -0.58
N ALA A 138 -3.81 -8.92 -1.63
CA ALA A 138 -4.91 -9.71 -2.19
C ALA A 138 -4.45 -11.03 -2.84
N LEU A 139 -3.30 -11.03 -3.51
CA LEU A 139 -2.72 -12.25 -4.09
C LEU A 139 -2.26 -13.24 -3.02
N VAL A 140 -1.61 -12.76 -1.96
CA VAL A 140 -1.23 -13.58 -0.79
C VAL A 140 -2.47 -14.14 -0.10
N PHE A 141 -3.48 -13.30 0.12
CA PHE A 141 -4.78 -13.74 0.65
C PHE A 141 -5.35 -14.88 -0.21
N TRP A 142 -5.44 -14.66 -1.53
CA TRP A 142 -6.00 -15.64 -2.46
C TRP A 142 -5.21 -16.95 -2.45
N ALA A 143 -3.89 -16.90 -2.49
CA ALA A 143 -3.03 -18.08 -2.52
C ALA A 143 -3.22 -18.93 -1.25
N VAL A 144 -3.17 -18.30 -0.07
CA VAL A 144 -3.34 -18.98 1.22
C VAL A 144 -4.76 -19.55 1.34
N TRP A 145 -5.78 -18.79 0.97
CA TRP A 145 -7.15 -19.26 0.98
C TRP A 145 -7.35 -20.45 0.01
N ARG A 146 -6.84 -20.35 -1.22
CA ARG A 146 -7.03 -21.37 -2.26
C ARG A 146 -6.34 -22.69 -1.90
N VAL A 147 -5.13 -22.65 -1.34
CA VAL A 147 -4.43 -23.85 -0.87
C VAL A 147 -5.24 -24.58 0.21
N ARG A 148 -5.91 -23.84 1.08
CA ARG A 148 -6.71 -24.41 2.18
C ARG A 148 -8.09 -24.91 1.75
N GLU A 149 -8.62 -24.47 0.60
CA GLU A 149 -9.88 -24.97 0.05
C GLU A 149 -9.73 -26.16 -0.90
N ARG A 150 -8.51 -26.53 -1.31
CA ARG A 150 -8.32 -27.75 -2.12
C ARG A 150 -8.62 -28.99 -1.25
N PRO A 151 -9.43 -29.95 -1.75
CA PRO A 151 -9.55 -31.24 -1.09
C PRO A 151 -8.16 -31.90 -1.05
N LYS A 152 -7.83 -32.50 0.10
CA LYS A 152 -6.58 -33.25 0.28
C LYS A 152 -6.65 -34.57 -0.48
#